data_AF-A0A7L4YSY5-F1
#
_entry.id   AF-A0A7L4YSY5-F1
#
_cell.length_a   1.000
_cell.length_b   1.000
_cell.length_c   1.000
_cell.angle_alpha   90.00
_cell.angle_beta   90.00
_cell.angle_gamma   90.00
#
_symmetry.space_group_name_H-M   'P 1'
#
loop_
_entity.id
_entity.type
_entity.pdbx_description
1 polymer ?
#
loop_
_entity_poly.entity_id
_entity_poly.type
_entity_poly.pdbx_seq_one_letter_code
_entity_poly.pdbx_strand_id
1 'polypeptide(L)'
;MGLQVRGALGVDPWNVLHEGIARLTGMSFGSVIIAVSVVVLLLWIPLRQRPGIGTLGNATLVGIGADLTLRLIPPTDALAARIPMMLVGILITGVAAAIYIGAGLGPGPRDGLMTGLHARGFGSIRLIRTCIELAVLVTGYLLGGGLGVGTVLFALTIGPVIQLVLPWVAVDAVDVRRRAEQTETPA
;
A
#
# COMPACT_ATOMS: atom_id res chain seq x y z
N MET A 1 2.42 -0.52 -8.63
CA MET A 1 2.22 -1.93 -9.02
C MET A 1 2.68 -2.26 -10.44
N GLY A 2 2.05 -1.75 -11.52
CA GLY A 2 2.41 -2.15 -12.90
C GLY A 2 3.88 -1.94 -13.30
N LEU A 3 4.50 -0.82 -12.90
CA LEU A 3 5.93 -0.57 -13.13
C LEU A 3 6.84 -1.55 -12.40
N GLN A 4 6.46 -2.01 -11.21
CA GLN A 4 7.22 -2.98 -10.42
C GLN A 4 7.15 -4.36 -11.08
N VAL A 5 5.98 -4.72 -11.60
CA VAL A 5 5.78 -5.94 -12.40
C VAL A 5 6.65 -5.89 -13.66
N ARG A 6 6.68 -4.76 -14.38
CA ARG A 6 7.57 -4.57 -15.54
C ARG A 6 9.06 -4.59 -15.19
N GLY A 7 9.41 -4.02 -14.05
CA GLY A 7 10.76 -4.09 -13.51
C GLY A 7 11.18 -5.52 -13.17
N ALA A 8 10.24 -6.40 -12.81
CA ALA A 8 10.49 -7.83 -12.52
C ALA A 8 11.67 -8.09 -11.57
N LEU A 9 11.99 -7.15 -10.66
CA LEU A 9 13.07 -7.28 -9.66
C LEU A 9 12.56 -7.82 -8.31
N GLY A 10 11.30 -8.24 -8.28
CA GLY A 10 10.58 -8.65 -7.08
C GLY A 10 9.13 -8.15 -7.12
N VAL A 11 8.28 -8.74 -6.30
CA VAL A 11 6.88 -8.32 -6.08
C VAL A 11 6.75 -7.56 -4.77
N ASP A 12 5.60 -6.98 -4.45
CA ASP A 12 5.39 -6.41 -3.11
C ASP A 12 5.35 -7.52 -2.02
N PRO A 13 5.77 -7.24 -0.78
CA PRO A 13 5.86 -8.23 0.30
C PRO A 13 4.61 -9.07 0.55
N TRP A 14 3.44 -8.47 0.38
CA TRP A 14 2.16 -9.18 0.54
C TRP A 14 1.95 -10.23 -0.53
N ASN A 15 2.43 -10.01 -1.76
CA ASN A 15 2.38 -11.04 -2.80
C ASN A 15 3.32 -12.21 -2.51
N VAL A 16 4.46 -11.96 -1.85
CA VAL A 16 5.31 -13.04 -1.34
C VAL A 16 4.56 -13.88 -0.30
N LEU A 17 3.82 -13.22 0.60
CA LEU A 17 2.97 -13.93 1.57
C LEU A 17 1.86 -14.73 0.88
N HIS A 18 1.14 -14.14 -0.07
CA HIS A 18 0.07 -14.83 -0.79
C HIS A 18 0.60 -16.03 -1.56
N GLU A 19 1.76 -15.89 -2.22
CA GLU A 19 2.40 -16.99 -2.94
C GLU A 19 2.81 -18.12 -1.98
N GLY A 20 3.45 -17.79 -0.86
CA GLY A 20 3.85 -18.77 0.15
C GLY A 20 2.65 -19.53 0.72
N ILE A 21 1.56 -18.84 1.08
CA ILE A 21 0.34 -19.50 1.57
C ILE A 21 -0.31 -20.35 0.48
N ALA A 22 -0.36 -19.88 -0.77
CA ALA A 22 -0.93 -20.65 -1.88
C ALA A 22 -0.15 -21.95 -2.12
N ARG A 23 1.19 -21.89 -2.06
CA ARG A 23 2.06 -23.06 -2.15
C ARG A 23 1.88 -24.02 -0.99
N LEU A 24 1.76 -23.51 0.25
CA LEU A 24 1.58 -24.34 1.44
C LEU A 24 0.22 -25.06 1.47
N THR A 25 -0.84 -24.36 1.06
CA THR A 25 -2.23 -24.83 1.25
C THR A 25 -2.84 -25.47 0.01
N GLY A 26 -2.26 -25.27 -1.17
CA GLY A 26 -2.83 -25.68 -2.46
C GLY A 26 -4.02 -24.84 -2.93
N MET A 27 -4.37 -23.77 -2.19
CA MET A 27 -5.42 -22.84 -2.61
C MET A 27 -5.01 -22.02 -3.82
N SER A 28 -5.99 -21.56 -4.59
CA SER A 28 -5.73 -20.59 -5.67
C SER A 28 -5.18 -19.28 -5.10
N PHE A 29 -4.31 -18.62 -5.85
CA PHE A 29 -3.72 -17.34 -5.46
C PHE A 29 -4.79 -16.27 -5.15
N GLY A 30 -5.87 -16.21 -5.95
CA GLY A 30 -6.99 -15.29 -5.71
C GLY A 30 -7.74 -15.60 -4.41
N SER A 31 -7.99 -16.88 -4.10
CA SER A 31 -8.61 -17.29 -2.84
C SER A 31 -7.77 -16.86 -1.63
N VAL A 32 -6.44 -16.98 -1.73
CA VAL A 32 -5.52 -16.55 -0.67
C VAL A 32 -5.56 -15.04 -0.48
N ILE A 33 -5.55 -14.25 -1.55
CA ILE A 33 -5.69 -12.79 -1.47
C ILE A 33 -6.98 -12.40 -0.71
N ILE A 34 -8.10 -13.03 -1.05
CA ILE A 34 -9.40 -12.77 -0.40
C ILE A 34 -9.33 -13.14 1.08
N ALA A 35 -8.84 -14.34 1.41
CA ALA A 35 -8.72 -14.82 2.78
C ALA A 35 -7.84 -13.88 3.63
N VAL A 36 -6.66 -13.52 3.14
CA VAL A 36 -5.76 -12.59 3.84
C VAL A 36 -6.39 -11.20 3.97
N SER A 37 -7.08 -10.70 2.95
CA SER A 37 -7.79 -9.42 3.02
C SER A 37 -8.86 -9.42 4.12
N VAL A 38 -9.63 -10.52 4.24
CA VAL A 38 -10.61 -10.70 5.32
C VAL A 38 -9.92 -10.69 6.68
N VAL A 39 -8.82 -11.43 6.86
CA VAL A 39 -8.05 -11.44 8.12
C VAL A 39 -7.56 -10.03 8.47
N VAL A 40 -7.03 -9.29 7.51
CA VAL A 40 -6.57 -7.91 7.70
C VAL A 40 -7.70 -7.00 8.12
N LEU A 41 -8.88 -7.12 7.50
CA LEU A 41 -10.06 -6.34 7.88
C LEU A 41 -10.59 -6.74 9.27
N LEU A 42 -10.49 -8.01 9.67
CA LEU A 42 -10.84 -8.43 11.03
C LEU A 42 -9.90 -7.81 12.07
N LEU A 43 -8.61 -7.69 11.75
CA LEU A 43 -7.64 -6.99 12.60
C LEU A 43 -7.94 -5.49 12.76
N TRP A 44 -8.81 -4.91 11.92
CA TRP A 44 -9.26 -3.53 12.12
C TRP A 44 -10.25 -3.38 13.27
N ILE A 45 -11.00 -4.45 13.62
CA ILE A 45 -11.97 -4.44 14.72
C ILE A 45 -11.29 -4.03 16.03
N PRO A 46 -10.22 -4.73 16.48
CA PRO A 46 -9.53 -4.30 17.68
C PRO A 46 -8.87 -2.95 17.45
N LEU A 47 -8.50 -2.54 16.23
CA LEU A 47 -7.93 -1.21 15.89
C LEU A 47 -8.94 -0.06 15.82
N ARG A 48 -10.26 -0.35 15.93
CA ARG A 48 -11.35 0.63 15.77
C ARG A 48 -11.23 1.43 14.46
N GLN A 49 -10.64 0.81 13.43
CA GLN A 49 -10.45 1.45 12.14
C GLN A 49 -11.71 1.27 11.29
N ARG A 50 -12.25 2.36 10.75
CA ARG A 50 -13.47 2.34 9.94
C ARG A 50 -13.14 2.37 8.45
N PRO A 51 -13.77 1.50 7.63
CA PRO A 51 -13.65 1.60 6.18
C PRO A 51 -14.28 2.89 5.67
N GLY A 52 -13.65 3.47 4.66
CA GLY A 52 -14.16 4.64 3.94
C GLY A 52 -14.30 4.34 2.45
N ILE A 53 -14.74 5.33 1.68
CA ILE A 53 -14.85 5.22 0.21
C ILE A 53 -13.51 4.87 -0.45
N GLY A 54 -12.40 5.32 0.14
CA GLY A 54 -11.02 5.00 -0.25
C GLY A 54 -10.65 3.54 0.01
N THR A 55 -11.29 2.84 0.94
CA THR A 55 -11.04 1.40 1.16
C THR A 55 -11.46 0.58 -0.05
N LEU A 56 -12.60 0.90 -0.66
CA LEU A 56 -13.08 0.29 -1.90
C LEU A 56 -12.37 0.88 -3.13
N GLY A 57 -12.23 2.21 -3.16
CA GLY A 57 -11.62 2.93 -4.29
C GLY A 57 -10.15 2.58 -4.51
N ASN A 58 -9.39 2.30 -3.45
CA ASN A 58 -7.98 1.94 -3.53
C ASN A 58 -7.78 0.68 -4.38
N ALA A 59 -8.47 -0.42 -4.05
CA ALA A 59 -8.31 -1.67 -4.77
C ALA A 59 -8.63 -1.51 -6.27
N THR A 60 -9.70 -0.79 -6.58
CA THR A 60 -10.12 -0.50 -7.96
C THR A 60 -9.11 0.35 -8.71
N LEU A 61 -8.66 1.47 -8.13
CA LEU A 61 -7.70 2.38 -8.76
C LEU A 61 -6.33 1.73 -8.96
N VAL A 62 -5.88 0.94 -7.99
CA VAL A 62 -4.63 0.18 -8.09
C VAL A 62 -4.72 -0.84 -9.23
N GLY A 63 -5.84 -1.57 -9.35
CA GLY A 63 -6.07 -2.52 -10.43
C GLY A 63 -6.05 -1.85 -11.81
N ILE A 64 -6.86 -0.81 -12.00
CA ILE A 64 -6.92 -0.05 -13.27
C ILE A 64 -5.55 0.53 -13.63
N GLY A 65 -4.84 1.13 -12.66
CA GLY A 65 -3.51 1.70 -12.88
C GLY A 65 -2.48 0.63 -13.25
N ALA A 66 -2.55 -0.55 -12.66
CA ALA A 66 -1.69 -1.67 -13.01
C ALA A 66 -1.93 -2.14 -14.46
N ASP A 67 -3.19 -2.38 -14.83
CA ASP A 67 -3.56 -2.83 -16.18
C ASP A 67 -3.16 -1.80 -17.24
N LEU A 68 -3.41 -0.51 -17.00
CA LEU A 68 -3.02 0.56 -17.91
C LEU A 68 -1.51 0.61 -18.09
N THR A 69 -0.74 0.50 -17.00
CA THR A 69 0.72 0.46 -17.06
C THR A 69 1.22 -0.74 -17.87
N LEU A 70 0.64 -1.92 -17.65
CA LEU A 70 1.00 -3.12 -18.41
C LEU A 70 0.62 -3.00 -19.89
N ARG A 71 -0.45 -2.29 -20.24
CA ARG A 71 -0.78 -2.03 -21.65
C ARG A 71 0.17 -1.04 -22.32
N LEU A 72 0.58 0.01 -21.62
CA LEU A 72 1.34 1.12 -22.20
C LEU A 72 2.85 0.94 -22.17
N ILE A 73 3.39 0.27 -21.16
CA ILE A 73 4.84 0.11 -20.99
C ILE A 73 5.21 -1.31 -21.43
N PRO A 74 6.05 -1.51 -22.46
CA PRO A 74 6.49 -2.84 -22.89
C PRO A 74 7.39 -3.55 -21.86
N PRO A 75 7.54 -4.88 -21.94
CA PRO A 75 8.52 -5.59 -21.11
C PRO A 75 9.94 -5.21 -21.54
N THR A 76 10.89 -5.25 -20.61
CA THR A 76 12.29 -4.96 -20.89
C THR A 76 13.20 -5.90 -20.10
N ASP A 77 14.20 -6.46 -20.77
CA ASP A 77 15.21 -7.32 -20.15
C ASP A 77 16.40 -6.51 -19.63
N ALA A 78 16.54 -5.26 -20.08
CA ALA A 78 17.64 -4.39 -19.72
C ALA A 78 17.56 -3.98 -18.24
N LEU A 79 18.52 -4.42 -17.43
CA LEU A 79 18.59 -4.12 -16.01
C LEU A 79 18.58 -2.60 -15.72
N ALA A 80 19.23 -1.82 -16.59
CA ALA A 80 19.26 -0.37 -16.53
C ALA A 80 17.87 0.29 -16.63
N ALA A 81 16.91 -0.36 -17.30
CA ALA A 81 15.52 0.10 -17.37
C ALA A 81 14.67 -0.47 -16.22
N ARG A 82 14.96 -1.69 -15.77
CA ARG A 82 14.21 -2.38 -14.70
C ARG A 82 14.35 -1.70 -13.34
N ILE A 83 15.55 -1.22 -13.00
CA ILE A 83 15.84 -0.51 -11.75
C ILE A 83 14.99 0.77 -11.61
N PRO A 84 15.04 1.74 -12.55
CA PRO A 84 14.24 2.95 -12.43
C PRO A 84 12.74 2.67 -12.47
N MET A 85 12.27 1.68 -13.23
CA MET A 85 10.86 1.26 -13.18
C MET A 85 10.44 0.81 -11.78
N MET A 86 11.28 0.01 -11.09
CA MET A 86 11.02 -0.42 -9.72
C MET A 86 10.98 0.79 -8.75
N LEU A 87 11.98 1.66 -8.82
CA LEU A 87 12.09 2.84 -7.94
C LEU A 87 10.91 3.81 -8.13
N VAL A 88 10.60 4.17 -9.37
CA VAL A 88 9.45 5.03 -9.70
C VAL A 88 8.15 4.36 -9.28
N GLY A 89 8.04 3.04 -9.47
CA GLY A 89 6.88 2.28 -9.02
C GLY A 89 6.66 2.35 -7.50
N ILE A 90 7.73 2.24 -6.70
CA ILE A 90 7.67 2.41 -5.24
C ILE A 90 7.23 3.83 -4.88
N LEU A 91 7.85 4.85 -5.48
CA LEU A 91 7.54 6.26 -5.21
C LEU A 91 6.09 6.58 -5.52
N ILE A 92 5.60 6.22 -6.71
CA ILE A 92 4.19 6.43 -7.10
C ILE A 92 3.25 5.73 -6.13
N THR A 93 3.58 4.49 -5.72
CA THR A 93 2.75 3.74 -4.78
C THR A 93 2.68 4.45 -3.42
N GLY A 94 3.81 4.92 -2.89
CA GLY A 94 3.85 5.64 -1.62
C GLY A 94 3.18 7.00 -1.67
N VAL A 95 3.35 7.75 -2.76
CA VAL A 95 2.69 9.05 -2.98
C VAL A 95 1.18 8.86 -3.09
N ALA A 96 0.71 7.90 -3.91
CA ALA A 96 -0.71 7.60 -4.03
C ALA A 96 -1.31 7.19 -2.68
N ALA A 97 -0.60 6.35 -1.91
CA ALA A 97 -0.96 5.98 -0.55
C ALA A 97 -1.14 7.19 0.36
N ALA A 98 -0.15 8.09 0.39
CA ALA A 98 -0.23 9.30 1.18
C ALA A 98 -1.41 10.20 0.76
N ILE A 99 -1.69 10.35 -0.54
CA ILE A 99 -2.76 11.22 -1.05
C ILE A 99 -4.14 10.79 -0.55
N TYR A 100 -4.57 9.54 -0.76
CA TYR A 100 -5.93 9.17 -0.34
C TYR A 100 -6.06 9.05 1.19
N ILE A 101 -4.98 8.69 1.89
CA ILE A 101 -4.96 8.69 3.36
C ILE A 101 -5.09 10.13 3.87
N GLY A 102 -4.27 11.05 3.34
CA GLY A 102 -4.27 12.47 3.69
C GLY A 102 -5.58 13.18 3.35
N ALA A 103 -6.24 12.79 2.27
CA ALA A 103 -7.57 13.28 1.88
C ALA A 103 -8.72 12.74 2.76
N GLY A 104 -8.43 11.86 3.74
CA GLY A 104 -9.44 11.31 4.64
C GLY A 104 -10.43 10.34 3.98
N LEU A 105 -10.11 9.83 2.78
CA LEU A 105 -11.00 8.93 2.03
C LEU A 105 -11.14 7.56 2.70
N GLY A 106 -10.26 7.25 3.66
CA GLY A 106 -10.20 5.97 4.35
C GLY A 106 -9.10 5.08 3.76
N PRO A 107 -8.38 4.32 4.60
CA PRO A 107 -7.22 3.55 4.15
C PRO A 107 -7.64 2.28 3.38
N GLY A 108 -6.75 1.75 2.53
CA GLY A 108 -6.87 0.37 2.04
C GLY A 108 -6.58 -0.64 3.16
N PRO A 109 -6.93 -1.94 3.03
CA PRO A 109 -6.80 -2.94 4.10
C PRO A 109 -5.43 -2.92 4.81
N ARG A 110 -4.36 -2.94 4.03
CA ARG A 110 -2.96 -2.94 4.50
C ARG A 110 -2.59 -1.62 5.18
N ASP A 111 -3.08 -0.51 4.64
CA ASP A 111 -2.79 0.82 5.18
C ASP A 111 -3.58 1.09 6.44
N GLY A 112 -4.74 0.45 6.63
CA GLY A 112 -5.54 0.61 7.84
C GLY A 112 -4.94 -0.10 9.04
N LEU A 113 -4.16 -1.17 8.83
CA LEU A 113 -3.29 -1.70 9.89
C LEU A 113 -2.28 -0.64 10.32
N MET A 114 -1.62 -0.01 9.34
CA MET A 114 -0.62 1.02 9.59
C MET A 114 -1.21 2.26 10.29
N THR A 115 -2.28 2.84 9.75
CA THR A 115 -2.92 4.04 10.32
C THR A 115 -3.62 3.74 11.64
N GLY A 116 -4.25 2.57 11.78
CA GLY A 116 -4.87 2.13 13.03
C GLY A 116 -3.86 1.92 14.16
N LEU A 117 -2.71 1.27 13.88
CA LEU A 117 -1.63 1.14 14.85
C LEU A 117 -0.99 2.49 15.19
N HIS A 118 -0.85 3.39 14.23
CA HIS A 118 -0.34 4.73 14.48
C HIS A 118 -1.28 5.54 15.38
N ALA A 119 -2.58 5.52 15.10
CA ALA A 119 -3.61 6.17 15.91
C ALA A 119 -3.69 5.62 17.35
N ARG A 120 -3.19 4.41 17.56
CA ARG A 120 -3.05 3.74 18.86
C ARG A 120 -1.77 4.11 19.63
N GLY A 121 -0.86 4.87 19.03
CA GLY A 121 0.39 5.27 19.66
C GLY A 121 1.52 4.24 19.56
N PHE A 122 1.43 3.21 18.70
CA PHE A 122 2.50 2.21 18.55
C PHE A 122 3.78 2.72 17.87
N GLY A 123 3.80 3.96 17.38
CA GLY A 123 4.97 4.59 16.79
C GLY A 123 4.67 5.38 15.53
N SER A 124 5.72 5.74 14.80
CA SER A 124 5.60 6.50 13.54
C SER A 124 5.06 5.66 12.39
N ILE A 125 4.41 6.31 11.41
CA ILE A 125 3.91 5.68 10.18
C ILE A 125 5.01 4.88 9.48
N ARG A 126 6.21 5.45 9.34
CA ARG A 126 7.38 4.78 8.76
C ARG A 126 7.71 3.49 9.49
N LEU A 127 7.84 3.54 10.82
CA LEU A 127 8.23 2.39 11.62
C LEU A 127 7.20 1.28 11.48
N ILE A 128 5.93 1.61 11.73
CA ILE A 128 4.83 0.65 11.69
C ILE A 128 4.73 0.01 10.31
N ARG A 129 4.77 0.82 9.24
CA ARG A 129 4.67 0.29 7.88
C ARG A 129 5.84 -0.62 7.54
N THR A 130 7.06 -0.23 7.88
CA THR A 130 8.26 -1.03 7.64
C THR A 130 8.18 -2.36 8.39
N CYS A 131 7.77 -2.33 9.66
CA CYS A 131 7.61 -3.55 10.47
C CYS A 131 6.54 -4.49 9.88
N ILE A 132 5.39 -3.96 9.45
CA ILE A 132 4.35 -4.76 8.78
C ILE A 132 4.92 -5.42 7.53
N GLU A 133 5.53 -4.63 6.62
CA GLU A 133 6.04 -5.12 5.34
C GLU A 133 7.14 -6.17 5.55
N LEU A 134 8.05 -5.95 6.50
CA LEU A 134 9.08 -6.94 6.84
C LEU A 134 8.48 -8.21 7.46
N ALA A 135 7.49 -8.08 8.33
CA ALA A 135 6.84 -9.23 8.95
C ALA A 135 6.13 -10.10 7.90
N VAL A 136 5.36 -9.51 6.98
CA VAL A 136 4.73 -10.28 5.90
C VAL A 136 5.75 -10.81 4.89
N LEU A 137 6.83 -10.07 4.61
CA LEU A 137 7.91 -10.53 3.75
C LEU A 137 8.59 -11.78 4.29
N VAL A 138 9.04 -11.71 5.56
CA VAL A 138 9.73 -12.82 6.22
C VAL A 138 8.80 -14.02 6.31
N THR A 139 7.55 -13.81 6.73
CA THR A 139 6.56 -14.89 6.80
C THR A 139 6.35 -15.53 5.43
N GLY A 140 6.10 -14.74 4.39
CA GLY A 140 5.89 -15.24 3.03
C GLY A 140 7.09 -15.99 2.48
N TYR A 141 8.29 -15.48 2.72
CA TYR A 141 9.53 -16.13 2.29
C TYR A 141 9.73 -17.49 2.98
N LEU A 142 9.49 -17.56 4.30
CA LEU A 142 9.56 -18.82 5.05
C LEU A 142 8.51 -19.84 4.58
N LEU A 143 7.37 -19.37 4.05
CA LEU A 143 6.34 -20.20 3.43
C LEU A 143 6.65 -20.57 1.97
N GLY A 144 7.79 -20.16 1.42
CA GLY A 144 8.23 -20.50 0.06
C GLY A 144 7.79 -19.52 -1.03
N GLY A 145 7.36 -18.31 -0.67
CA GLY A 145 7.10 -17.23 -1.62
C GLY A 145 8.39 -16.66 -2.24
N GLY A 146 8.29 -16.11 -3.46
CA GLY A 146 9.44 -15.59 -4.20
C GLY A 146 9.99 -14.29 -3.61
N LEU A 147 11.28 -14.29 -3.26
CA LEU A 147 11.99 -13.11 -2.74
C LEU A 147 12.84 -12.44 -3.83
N GLY A 148 12.67 -11.13 -4.01
CA GLY A 148 13.50 -10.31 -4.91
C GLY A 148 14.09 -9.08 -4.24
N VAL A 149 15.17 -8.53 -4.81
CA VAL A 149 15.82 -7.31 -4.30
C VAL A 149 14.85 -6.13 -4.27
N GLY A 150 14.00 -6.01 -5.30
CA GLY A 150 12.95 -4.99 -5.36
C GLY A 150 11.91 -5.13 -4.25
N THR A 151 11.64 -6.37 -3.79
CA THR A 151 10.72 -6.64 -2.68
C THR A 151 11.28 -6.12 -1.36
N VAL A 152 12.55 -6.42 -1.08
CA VAL A 152 13.23 -5.94 0.12
C VAL A 152 13.30 -4.41 0.10
N LEU A 153 13.67 -3.84 -1.04
CA LEU A 153 13.70 -2.40 -1.22
C LEU A 153 12.33 -1.77 -0.97
N PHE A 154 11.26 -2.34 -1.54
CA PHE A 154 9.89 -1.90 -1.29
C PHE A 154 9.56 -1.92 0.20
N ALA A 155 9.81 -3.04 0.89
CA ALA A 155 9.50 -3.21 2.30
C ALA A 155 10.18 -2.15 3.20
N LEU A 156 11.43 -1.82 2.88
CA LEU A 156 12.22 -0.85 3.65
C LEU A 156 11.88 0.61 3.33
N THR A 157 11.37 0.91 2.13
CA THR A 157 11.24 2.29 1.64
C THR A 157 9.81 2.80 1.56
N ILE A 158 8.80 1.93 1.43
CA ILE A 158 7.41 2.37 1.29
C ILE A 158 6.92 3.15 2.52
N GLY A 159 7.27 2.71 3.73
CA GLY A 159 6.95 3.42 4.98
C GLY A 159 7.56 4.81 5.06
N PRO A 160 8.89 4.97 4.87
CA PRO A 160 9.53 6.27 4.80
C PRO A 160 8.92 7.21 3.75
N VAL A 161 8.63 6.71 2.54
CA VAL A 161 8.03 7.50 1.46
C VAL A 161 6.65 8.01 1.86
N ILE A 162 5.79 7.14 2.39
CA ILE A 162 4.44 7.55 2.84
C ILE A 162 4.55 8.63 3.92
N GLN A 163 5.39 8.42 4.94
CA GLN A 163 5.54 9.39 6.02
C GLN A 163 6.08 10.74 5.53
N LEU A 164 6.98 10.74 4.54
CA LEU A 164 7.53 11.96 3.96
C LEU A 164 6.45 12.77 3.22
N VAL A 165 5.58 12.09 2.48
CA VAL A 165 4.57 12.73 1.61
C VAL A 165 3.33 13.14 2.40
N LEU A 166 2.96 12.40 3.44
CA LEU A 166 1.69 12.58 4.16
C LEU A 166 1.43 14.02 4.63
N PRO A 167 2.39 14.77 5.22
CA PRO A 167 2.15 16.15 5.67
C PRO A 167 1.80 17.14 4.54
N TRP A 168 2.18 16.84 3.31
CA TRP A 168 1.96 17.72 2.15
C TRP A 168 0.56 17.58 1.55
N VAL A 169 -0.11 16.47 1.84
CA VAL A 169 -1.37 16.08 1.22
C VAL A 169 -2.48 15.84 2.26
N ALA A 170 -2.13 15.90 3.54
CA ALA A 170 -3.10 15.84 4.63
C ALA A 170 -3.98 17.08 4.58
N VAL A 171 -5.28 16.88 4.43
CA VAL A 171 -6.26 17.95 4.49
C VAL A 171 -6.68 18.09 5.94
N ASP A 172 -6.29 19.20 6.58
CA ASP A 172 -6.75 19.52 7.93
C ASP A 172 -8.26 19.77 7.90
N ALA A 173 -9.02 18.89 8.56
CA ALA A 173 -10.47 19.02 8.67
C ALA A 173 -10.90 20.37 9.30
N VAL A 174 -10.02 20.96 10.12
CA VAL A 174 -10.19 22.30 10.70
C VAL A 174 -10.14 23.38 9.63
N ASP A 175 -9.22 23.29 8.67
CA ASP A 175 -9.08 24.27 7.59
C ASP A 175 -10.25 24.21 6.60
N VAL A 176 -10.79 23.02 6.34
CA VAL A 176 -11.96 22.86 5.48
C VAL A 176 -13.19 23.50 6.11
N ARG A 177 -13.42 23.28 7.40
CA ARG A 177 -14.58 23.85 8.12
C ARG A 177 -14.49 25.37 8.22
N ARG A 178 -13.29 25.89 8.49
CA ARG A 178 -13.02 27.34 8.58
C ARG A 178 -13.23 28.05 7.23
N ARG A 179 -12.87 27.41 6.11
CA ARG A 179 -13.13 27.93 4.75
C ARG A 179 -14.61 27.87 4.38
N ALA A 180 -15.32 26.82 4.77
CA ALA A 180 -16.77 26.70 4.56
C ALA A 180 -17.52 27.82 5.31
N GLU A 181 -17.19 28.02 6.60
CA GLU A 181 -17.78 29.07 7.44
C GLU A 181 -17.49 30.49 6.90
N GLN A 182 -16.31 30.73 6.33
CA GLN A 182 -15.95 32.00 5.68
C GLN A 182 -16.68 32.24 4.34
N THR A 183 -17.09 31.18 3.65
CA THR A 183 -17.82 31.29 2.37
C THR A 183 -19.32 31.52 2.58
N GLU A 184 -19.84 31.14 3.75
CA GLU A 184 -21.25 31.28 4.13
C GLU A 184 -21.61 32.61 4.80
N THR A 185 -20.66 33.55 4.96
CA THR A 185 -20.98 34.91 5.45
C THR A 185 -21.22 35.84 4.26
N PRO A 186 -22.47 36.16 3.87
CA PRO A 186 -22.74 37.18 2.87
C PRO A 186 -22.51 38.56 3.51
N ALA A 187 -21.93 39.47 2.75
CA ALA A 187 -21.75 40.88 3.12
C ALA A 187 -23.09 41.61 3.29
#